data_AF-A0AB35UK29-F1
#
_entry.id   AF-A0AB35UK29-F1
#
_cell.length_a   1.000
_cell.length_b   1.000
_cell.length_c   1.000
_cell.angle_alpha   90.00
_cell.angle_beta   90.00
_cell.angle_gamma   90.00
#
_symmetry.space_group_name_H-M   'P 1'
#
loop_
_entity.id
_entity.type
_entity.pdbx_description
1 polymer ?
#
loop_
_entity_poly.entity_id
_entity_poly.type
_entity_poly.pdbx_seq_one_letter_code
_entity_poly.pdbx_strand_id
1 'polypeptide(L)'
;MHKKNIALEFEIDLPAYDCTDGAQEELIALLLTISSELSMNPTIYTNENNLWIYYGHSYFQCEILLNDLLYSIAYISHKYPISIYGCANGIETAQIILEVGNDKVKVQKLNVSGQDFSELYDLCLRISCPDQEQLKMLSDILQGIDYRHDFLLIKRNAFTNQSFTHYPDLDKNTYFRYLPLRPVDELDLDRFSYTLKQQVDLWLLLLIDGVSAVEFSVLMNKLEMGCLNSFFTWELSLRFALQQANIKITYDDNGFIMQDRNGKRILYDYVHGSPAQQLLLKIIFPAPPLHR
;
A
#
# COMPACT_ATOMS: atom_id res chain seq x y z
N MET A 1 3.92 -29.73 -6.86
CA MET A 1 4.77 -28.89 -7.74
C MET A 1 5.71 -29.78 -8.53
N HIS A 2 6.02 -29.41 -9.78
CA HIS A 2 7.01 -30.12 -10.60
C HIS A 2 8.42 -29.99 -10.03
N LYS A 3 9.23 -31.04 -10.18
CA LYS A 3 10.67 -30.96 -9.89
C LYS A 3 11.30 -30.01 -10.90
N LYS A 4 12.01 -28.99 -10.42
CA LYS A 4 12.80 -28.07 -11.25
C LYS A 4 14.26 -28.52 -11.29
N ASN A 5 14.90 -28.34 -12.43
CA ASN A 5 16.32 -28.54 -12.68
C ASN A 5 17.00 -27.17 -12.78
N ILE A 6 18.29 -27.12 -12.45
CA ILE A 6 19.10 -25.91 -12.63
C ILE A 6 19.33 -25.72 -14.13
N ALA A 7 18.91 -24.57 -14.64
CA ALA A 7 19.10 -24.14 -16.02
C ALA A 7 20.39 -23.33 -16.19
N LEU A 8 20.68 -22.47 -15.22
CA LEU A 8 21.90 -21.67 -15.18
C LEU A 8 22.23 -21.32 -13.72
N GLU A 9 23.53 -21.27 -13.40
CA GLU A 9 24.05 -20.89 -12.09
C GLU A 9 25.32 -20.06 -12.26
N PHE A 10 25.42 -18.96 -11.53
CA PHE A 10 26.60 -18.09 -11.50
C PHE A 10 26.66 -17.29 -10.20
N GLU A 11 27.81 -16.67 -9.94
CA GLU A 11 28.03 -15.78 -8.79
C GLU A 11 28.36 -14.38 -9.28
N ILE A 12 27.93 -13.38 -8.51
CA ILE A 12 28.22 -11.97 -8.75
C ILE A 12 28.75 -11.37 -7.44
N ASP A 13 29.82 -10.59 -7.54
CA ASP A 13 30.38 -9.86 -6.40
C ASP A 13 29.45 -8.71 -5.98
N LEU A 14 29.19 -8.62 -4.68
CA LEU A 14 28.43 -7.56 -4.06
C LEU A 14 29.36 -6.54 -3.40
N PRO A 15 28.98 -5.25 -3.39
CA PRO A 15 29.66 -4.28 -2.54
C PRO A 15 29.48 -4.68 -1.07
N ALA A 16 30.48 -4.37 -0.24
CA ALA A 16 30.39 -4.62 1.19
C ALA A 16 29.20 -3.84 1.80
N TYR A 17 28.37 -4.53 2.57
CA TYR A 17 27.20 -3.95 3.24
C TYR A 17 27.37 -3.99 4.76
N ASP A 18 27.26 -2.81 5.38
CA ASP A 18 27.42 -2.65 6.84
C ASP A 18 26.09 -2.68 7.61
N CYS A 19 24.93 -2.50 6.96
CA CYS A 19 23.63 -2.44 7.63
C CYS A 19 22.41 -2.73 6.71
N THR A 20 21.35 -3.34 7.26
CA THR A 20 20.07 -3.67 6.55
C THR A 20 18.87 -2.82 7.00
N ASP A 21 19.10 -1.74 7.75
CA ASP A 21 18.03 -0.93 8.34
C ASP A 21 17.10 -0.27 7.30
N GLY A 22 17.54 -0.11 6.05
CA GLY A 22 16.78 0.47 4.94
C GLY A 22 16.02 -0.53 4.07
N ALA A 23 15.98 -1.82 4.41
CA ALA A 23 15.42 -2.85 3.51
C ALA A 23 13.94 -2.60 3.11
N GLN A 24 13.14 -2.01 3.99
CA GLN A 24 11.74 -1.65 3.70
C GLN A 24 11.64 -0.51 2.69
N GLU A 25 12.54 0.47 2.77
CA GLU A 25 12.61 1.62 1.85
C GLU A 25 13.05 1.14 0.46
N GLU A 26 14.09 0.31 0.42
CA GLU A 26 14.60 -0.28 -0.82
C GLU A 26 13.54 -1.18 -1.47
N LEU A 27 12.73 -1.90 -0.68
CA LEU A 27 11.63 -2.70 -1.20
C LEU A 27 10.57 -1.83 -1.89
N ILE A 28 10.21 -0.67 -1.34
CA ILE A 28 9.28 0.25 -2.02
C ILE A 28 9.90 0.75 -3.32
N ALA A 29 11.18 1.15 -3.30
CA ALA A 29 11.88 1.63 -4.49
C ALA A 29 11.93 0.54 -5.58
N LEU A 30 12.32 -0.69 -5.23
CA LEU A 30 12.34 -1.84 -6.14
C LEU A 30 10.98 -2.05 -6.81
N LEU A 31 9.90 -2.01 -6.03
CA LEU A 31 8.55 -2.23 -6.57
C LEU A 31 8.08 -1.08 -7.45
N LEU A 32 8.45 0.16 -7.14
CA LEU A 32 8.15 1.29 -8.01
C LEU A 32 8.91 1.20 -9.34
N THR A 33 10.18 0.78 -9.31
CA THR A 33 10.96 0.56 -10.53
C THR A 33 10.35 -0.54 -11.38
N ILE A 34 10.02 -1.70 -10.80
CA ILE A 34 9.35 -2.80 -11.52
C ILE A 34 7.99 -2.36 -12.05
N SER A 35 7.20 -1.66 -11.24
CA SER A 35 5.87 -1.19 -11.62
C SER A 35 5.92 -0.16 -12.76
N SER A 36 6.92 0.72 -12.74
CA SER A 36 7.16 1.69 -13.80
C SER A 36 7.58 1.00 -15.10
N GLU A 37 8.52 0.06 -15.03
CA GLU A 37 8.99 -0.73 -16.19
C GLU A 37 7.83 -1.50 -16.84
N LEU A 38 6.97 -2.12 -16.02
CA LEU A 38 5.81 -2.88 -16.47
C LEU A 38 4.57 -2.02 -16.74
N SER A 39 4.61 -0.72 -16.41
CA SER A 39 3.45 0.19 -16.40
C SER A 39 2.22 -0.39 -15.67
N MET A 40 2.47 -1.12 -14.58
CA MET A 40 1.45 -1.91 -13.86
C MET A 40 1.70 -1.88 -12.35
N ASN A 41 0.63 -1.81 -11.57
CA ASN A 41 0.70 -1.97 -10.12
C ASN A 41 0.67 -3.46 -9.72
N PRO A 42 1.39 -3.86 -8.68
CA PRO A 42 1.38 -5.23 -8.21
C PRO A 42 0.07 -5.57 -7.51
N THR A 43 -0.33 -6.84 -7.59
CA THR A 43 -1.31 -7.43 -6.68
C THR A 43 -0.58 -8.12 -5.52
N ILE A 44 -0.94 -7.76 -4.29
CA ILE A 44 -0.28 -8.25 -3.08
C ILE A 44 -1.11 -9.34 -2.42
N TYR A 45 -0.52 -10.51 -2.21
CA TYR A 45 -1.11 -11.61 -1.45
C TYR A 45 -0.21 -11.99 -0.27
N THR A 46 -0.81 -12.55 0.77
CA THR A 46 -0.09 -13.12 1.90
C THR A 46 -0.48 -14.58 2.10
N ASN A 47 0.51 -15.42 2.40
CA ASN A 47 0.28 -16.81 2.77
C ASN A 47 1.34 -17.26 3.78
N GLU A 48 0.89 -17.73 4.95
CA GLU A 48 1.75 -18.08 6.08
C GLU A 48 2.74 -16.95 6.41
N ASN A 49 4.03 -17.18 6.16
CA ASN A 49 5.14 -16.26 6.41
C ASN A 49 5.68 -15.65 5.10
N ASN A 50 4.88 -15.66 4.02
CA ASN A 50 5.31 -15.17 2.72
C ASN A 50 4.39 -14.08 2.20
N LEU A 51 5.00 -13.04 1.65
CA LEU A 51 4.36 -12.02 0.85
C LEU A 51 4.61 -12.33 -0.63
N TRP A 52 3.53 -12.34 -1.41
CA TRP A 52 3.58 -12.58 -2.84
C TRP A 52 3.16 -11.31 -3.58
N ILE A 53 4.04 -10.83 -4.45
CA ILE A 53 3.87 -9.63 -5.24
C ILE A 53 3.72 -10.08 -6.68
N TYR A 54 2.53 -9.97 -7.23
CA TYR A 54 2.19 -10.55 -8.52
C TYR A 54 1.89 -9.45 -9.55
N TYR A 55 2.60 -9.51 -10.67
CA TYR A 55 2.37 -8.69 -11.85
C TYR A 55 1.76 -9.58 -12.94
N GLY A 56 0.44 -9.76 -12.90
CA GLY A 56 -0.25 -10.68 -13.80
C GLY A 56 -0.20 -10.24 -15.26
N HIS A 57 0.00 -11.21 -16.16
CA HIS A 57 0.19 -10.99 -17.60
C HIS A 57 1.36 -10.06 -17.95
N SER A 58 2.30 -9.88 -17.02
CA SER A 58 3.55 -9.16 -17.30
C SER A 58 4.46 -9.95 -18.22
N TYR A 59 5.37 -9.21 -18.85
CA TYR A 59 6.54 -9.73 -19.55
C TYR A 59 7.75 -8.97 -19.03
N PHE A 60 8.77 -9.68 -18.57
CA PHE A 60 9.92 -9.11 -17.89
C PHE A 60 11.23 -9.74 -18.38
N GLN A 61 12.21 -8.90 -18.69
CA GLN A 61 13.53 -9.32 -19.13
C GLN A 61 14.40 -9.68 -17.93
N CYS A 62 14.99 -10.87 -17.91
CA CYS A 62 15.90 -11.29 -16.84
C CYS A 62 17.16 -10.41 -16.78
N GLU A 63 17.59 -9.80 -17.88
CA GLU A 63 18.74 -8.89 -17.88
C GLU A 63 18.52 -7.67 -16.97
N ILE A 64 17.32 -7.08 -16.95
CA ILE A 64 16.98 -5.97 -16.05
C ILE A 64 17.10 -6.40 -14.58
N LEU A 65 16.63 -7.61 -14.27
CA LEU A 65 16.74 -8.19 -12.92
C LEU A 65 18.20 -8.34 -12.50
N LEU A 66 19.03 -8.86 -13.40
CA LEU A 66 20.41 -9.25 -13.09
C LEU A 66 21.38 -8.07 -13.14
N ASN A 67 21.15 -7.09 -14.00
CA ASN A 67 22.05 -5.95 -14.19
C ASN A 67 21.64 -4.74 -13.35
N ASP A 68 20.34 -4.42 -13.31
CA ASP A 68 19.86 -3.16 -12.76
C ASP A 68 19.28 -3.31 -11.35
N LEU A 69 18.60 -4.42 -11.08
CA LEU A 69 17.85 -4.63 -9.82
C LEU A 69 18.52 -5.60 -8.84
N LEU A 70 19.59 -6.29 -9.26
CA LEU A 70 20.20 -7.35 -8.48
C LEU A 70 20.70 -6.86 -7.12
N TYR A 71 21.33 -5.69 -7.09
CA TYR A 71 21.83 -5.10 -5.85
C TYR A 71 20.71 -4.79 -4.87
N SER A 72 19.61 -4.18 -5.33
CA SER A 72 18.43 -3.91 -4.51
C SER A 72 17.81 -5.21 -3.98
N ILE A 73 17.64 -6.22 -4.85
CA ILE A 73 17.10 -7.53 -4.46
C ILE A 73 18.00 -8.22 -3.42
N ALA A 74 19.31 -8.18 -3.61
CA ALA A 74 20.28 -8.76 -2.69
C ALA A 74 20.27 -8.02 -1.33
N TYR A 75 20.24 -6.69 -1.36
CA TYR A 75 20.15 -5.84 -0.17
C TYR A 75 18.92 -6.18 0.68
N ILE A 76 17.75 -6.24 0.05
CA ILE A 76 16.50 -6.59 0.74
C ILE A 76 16.57 -8.02 1.25
N SER A 77 17.17 -8.94 0.48
CA SER A 77 17.24 -10.37 0.79
C SER A 77 18.06 -10.71 2.04
N HIS A 78 18.97 -9.84 2.50
CA HIS A 78 19.63 -10.01 3.79
C HIS A 78 18.65 -10.00 4.98
N LYS A 79 17.55 -9.25 4.87
CA LYS A 79 16.50 -9.17 5.91
C LYS A 79 15.25 -9.97 5.53
N TYR A 80 14.85 -9.90 4.26
CA TYR A 80 13.65 -10.52 3.72
C TYR A 80 13.98 -11.31 2.47
N PRO A 81 14.35 -12.61 2.58
CA PRO A 81 14.77 -13.41 1.43
C PRO A 81 13.78 -13.36 0.28
N ILE A 82 14.26 -12.98 -0.91
CA ILE A 82 13.46 -12.86 -2.12
C ILE A 82 13.72 -14.07 -3.03
N SER A 83 12.63 -14.60 -3.59
CA SER A 83 12.67 -15.56 -4.69
C SER A 83 11.69 -15.13 -5.76
N ILE A 84 12.06 -15.32 -7.02
CA ILE A 84 11.33 -14.77 -8.16
C ILE A 84 10.76 -15.93 -8.96
N TYR A 85 9.53 -15.80 -9.39
CA TYR A 85 8.76 -16.82 -10.10
C TYR A 85 8.14 -16.21 -11.35
N GLY A 86 7.78 -17.10 -12.27
CA GLY A 86 7.03 -16.77 -13.46
C GLY A 86 6.96 -17.97 -14.38
N CYS A 87 6.62 -17.72 -15.63
CA CYS A 87 6.69 -18.68 -16.72
C CYS A 87 7.82 -18.29 -17.67
N ALA A 88 8.64 -19.26 -18.06
CA ALA A 88 9.63 -19.14 -19.12
C ALA A 88 9.24 -20.06 -20.29
N ASN A 89 9.82 -19.85 -21.47
CA ASN A 89 9.67 -20.73 -22.63
C ASN A 89 8.20 -21.06 -22.96
N GLY A 90 7.31 -20.07 -22.82
CA GLY A 90 5.87 -20.17 -23.09
C GLY A 90 5.02 -20.50 -21.86
N ILE A 91 5.16 -21.69 -21.28
CA ILE A 91 4.29 -22.16 -20.17
C ILE A 91 5.06 -22.82 -19.03
N GLU A 92 6.38 -22.82 -19.10
CA GLU A 92 7.21 -23.57 -18.19
C GLU A 92 7.39 -22.81 -16.88
N THR A 93 7.00 -23.38 -15.75
CA THR A 93 7.20 -22.69 -14.46
C THR A 93 8.69 -22.51 -14.18
N ALA A 94 9.11 -21.25 -14.14
CA ALA A 94 10.46 -20.84 -13.86
C ALA A 94 10.59 -20.27 -12.44
N GLN A 95 11.82 -20.23 -11.94
CA GLN A 95 12.16 -19.63 -10.67
C GLN A 95 13.60 -19.14 -10.70
N ILE A 96 13.83 -18.00 -10.06
CA ILE A 96 15.16 -17.47 -9.80
C ILE A 96 15.32 -17.42 -8.27
N ILE A 97 16.39 -18.04 -7.78
CA ILE A 97 16.77 -18.07 -6.38
C ILE A 97 18.06 -17.27 -6.24
N LEU A 98 18.13 -16.45 -5.19
CA LEU A 98 19.31 -15.71 -4.80
C LEU A 98 19.76 -16.22 -3.43
N GLU A 99 20.97 -16.78 -3.36
CA GLU A 99 21.64 -17.09 -2.11
C GLU A 99 22.64 -15.97 -1.82
N VAL A 100 22.25 -15.07 -0.92
CA VAL A 100 23.01 -13.85 -0.61
C VAL A 100 24.00 -14.13 0.52
N GLY A 101 25.29 -14.04 0.20
CA GLY A 101 26.40 -14.01 1.15
C GLY A 101 26.81 -12.58 1.51
N ASN A 102 27.94 -12.41 2.20
CA ASN A 102 28.40 -11.09 2.64
C ASN A 102 29.00 -10.24 1.51
N ASP A 103 29.70 -10.88 0.58
CA ASP A 103 30.47 -10.26 -0.49
C ASP A 103 30.06 -10.76 -1.88
N LYS A 104 29.15 -11.74 -1.94
CA LYS A 104 28.70 -12.36 -3.18
C LYS A 104 27.24 -12.75 -3.10
N VAL A 105 26.59 -12.77 -4.26
CA VAL A 105 25.30 -13.41 -4.45
C VAL A 105 25.45 -14.54 -5.46
N LYS A 106 24.97 -15.72 -5.07
CA LYS A 106 24.81 -16.83 -5.99
C LYS A 106 23.41 -16.81 -6.57
N VAL A 107 23.31 -16.78 -7.89
CA VAL A 107 22.05 -16.74 -8.62
C VAL A 107 21.83 -18.08 -9.31
N GLN A 108 20.65 -18.66 -9.09
CA GLN A 108 20.22 -19.90 -9.75
C GLN A 108 18.93 -19.67 -10.51
N LYS A 109 18.93 -20.00 -11.80
CA LYS A 109 17.74 -20.07 -12.64
C LYS A 109 17.30 -21.52 -12.73
N LEU A 110 16.05 -21.78 -12.39
CA LEU A 110 15.48 -23.12 -12.35
C LEU A 110 14.19 -23.17 -13.17
N ASN A 111 14.03 -24.23 -13.94
CA ASN A 111 12.79 -24.56 -14.63
C ASN A 111 12.66 -26.09 -14.76
N VAL A 112 11.62 -26.59 -15.39
CA VAL A 112 11.36 -28.03 -15.54
C VAL A 112 12.34 -28.70 -16.53
N SER A 113 12.72 -28.02 -17.61
CA SER A 113 13.50 -28.50 -18.74
C SER A 113 15.01 -28.44 -18.50
N GLY A 114 15.47 -27.57 -17.62
CA GLY A 114 16.89 -27.27 -17.41
C GLY A 114 17.49 -26.42 -18.54
N GLN A 115 16.68 -25.85 -19.43
CA GLN A 115 17.16 -24.94 -20.47
C GLN A 115 17.17 -23.50 -19.97
N ASP A 116 18.24 -22.76 -20.27
CA ASP A 116 18.30 -21.34 -19.89
C ASP A 116 17.19 -20.50 -20.56
N PHE A 117 16.83 -19.38 -19.93
CA PHE A 117 15.74 -18.51 -20.36
C PHE A 117 16.06 -17.03 -20.10
N SER A 118 15.79 -16.12 -21.04
CA SER A 118 16.04 -14.69 -20.85
C SER A 118 14.80 -13.90 -20.41
N GLU A 119 13.63 -14.52 -20.41
CA GLU A 119 12.34 -13.85 -20.25
C GLU A 119 11.48 -14.56 -19.20
N LEU A 120 10.72 -13.76 -18.45
CA LEU A 120 9.70 -14.22 -17.51
C LEU A 120 8.35 -13.57 -17.83
N TYR A 121 7.35 -14.41 -18.00
CA TYR A 121 5.94 -14.03 -18.03
C TYR A 121 5.35 -14.19 -16.62
N ASP A 122 4.31 -13.42 -16.30
CA ASP A 122 3.61 -13.53 -15.02
C ASP A 122 4.57 -13.38 -13.81
N LEU A 123 5.39 -12.33 -13.85
CA LEU A 123 6.39 -12.03 -12.83
C LEU A 123 5.76 -12.03 -11.43
N CYS A 124 6.35 -12.81 -10.54
CA CYS A 124 5.95 -12.87 -9.15
C CYS A 124 7.16 -12.89 -8.22
N LEU A 125 7.20 -11.98 -7.26
CA LEU A 125 8.20 -11.99 -6.20
C LEU A 125 7.58 -12.62 -4.96
N ARG A 126 8.30 -13.57 -4.36
CA ARG A 126 7.98 -14.14 -3.05
C ARG A 126 9.02 -13.65 -2.06
N ILE A 127 8.55 -12.96 -1.04
CA ILE A 127 9.35 -12.42 0.05
C ILE A 127 9.03 -13.20 1.31
N SER A 128 10.04 -13.78 1.95
CA SER A 128 9.86 -14.50 3.21
C SER A 128 10.03 -13.55 4.41
N CYS A 129 9.00 -13.43 5.23
CA CYS A 129 8.97 -12.61 6.44
C CYS A 129 8.78 -13.52 7.66
N PRO A 130 9.78 -13.65 8.56
CA PRO A 130 9.68 -14.55 9.70
C PRO A 130 8.66 -14.10 10.76
N ASP A 131 8.40 -12.80 10.84
CA ASP A 131 7.47 -12.18 11.78
C ASP A 131 6.13 -11.88 11.10
N GLN A 132 5.05 -12.48 11.60
CA GLN A 132 3.70 -12.33 11.06
C GLN A 132 3.11 -10.92 11.27
N GLU A 133 3.49 -10.22 12.34
CA GLU A 133 3.05 -8.84 12.55
C GLU A 133 3.71 -7.92 11.51
N GLN A 134 5.01 -8.07 11.32
CA GLN A 134 5.73 -7.34 10.26
C GLN A 134 5.20 -7.68 8.86
N LEU A 135 4.90 -8.95 8.59
CA LEU A 135 4.30 -9.37 7.32
C LEU A 135 2.99 -8.62 7.06
N LYS A 136 2.12 -8.53 8.07
CA LYS A 136 0.84 -7.81 7.95
C LYS A 136 1.06 -6.33 7.70
N MET A 137 1.96 -5.70 8.46
CA MET A 137 2.28 -4.28 8.30
C MET A 137 2.87 -3.97 6.92
N LEU A 138 3.83 -4.78 6.46
CA LEU A 138 4.41 -4.67 5.12
C LEU A 138 3.33 -4.87 4.06
N SER A 139 2.50 -5.92 4.16
CA SER A 139 1.41 -6.14 3.22
C SER A 139 0.46 -4.94 3.14
N ASP A 140 0.10 -4.34 4.27
CA ASP A 140 -0.77 -3.16 4.30
C ASP A 140 -0.13 -1.95 3.62
N ILE A 141 1.19 -1.76 3.77
CA ILE A 141 1.96 -0.69 3.11
C ILE A 141 2.04 -0.94 1.60
N LEU A 142 2.45 -2.14 1.19
CA LEU A 142 2.68 -2.48 -0.22
C LEU A 142 1.38 -2.50 -1.05
N GLN A 143 0.23 -2.79 -0.43
CA GLN A 143 -1.08 -2.66 -1.09
C GLN A 143 -1.42 -1.22 -1.49
N GLY A 144 -0.79 -0.22 -0.84
CA GLY A 144 -0.97 1.19 -1.18
C GLY A 144 -0.09 1.67 -2.33
N ILE A 145 0.83 0.84 -2.84
CA ILE A 145 1.74 1.24 -3.92
C ILE A 145 0.95 1.48 -5.19
N ASP A 146 1.18 2.65 -5.78
CA ASP A 146 0.75 2.99 -7.12
C ASP A 146 1.85 3.79 -7.79
N TYR A 147 2.45 3.26 -8.87
CA TYR A 147 3.59 3.91 -9.54
C TYR A 147 3.25 5.28 -10.13
N ARG A 148 1.95 5.59 -10.28
CA ARG A 148 1.45 6.85 -10.82
C ARG A 148 1.35 7.93 -9.76
N HIS A 149 1.26 7.56 -8.49
CA HIS A 149 1.14 8.52 -7.40
C HIS A 149 2.51 9.04 -6.96
N ASP A 150 2.54 10.31 -6.56
CA ASP A 150 3.75 10.96 -6.04
C ASP A 150 4.05 10.56 -4.59
N PHE A 151 3.08 9.98 -3.87
CA PHE A 151 3.21 9.60 -2.46
C PHE A 151 2.55 8.28 -2.14
N LEU A 152 3.13 7.58 -1.16
CA LEU A 152 2.53 6.45 -0.47
C LEU A 152 2.01 6.87 0.90
N LEU A 153 0.72 6.67 1.14
CA LEU A 153 0.07 7.00 2.41
C LEU A 153 0.10 5.79 3.34
N ILE A 154 0.80 5.91 4.46
CA ILE A 154 0.93 4.85 5.46
C ILE A 154 0.36 5.28 6.81
N LYS A 155 -0.19 4.36 7.59
CA LYS A 155 -0.63 4.65 8.96
C LYS A 155 0.57 4.97 9.85
N ARG A 156 0.42 5.95 10.74
CA ARG A 156 1.43 6.28 11.75
C ARG A 156 1.42 5.23 12.87
N ASN A 157 2.50 4.47 13.01
CA ASN A 157 2.74 3.55 14.13
C ASN A 157 4.24 3.41 14.43
N ALA A 158 4.60 2.69 15.50
CA ALA A 158 6.00 2.50 15.89
C ALA A 158 6.86 1.87 14.79
N PHE A 159 6.34 0.85 14.10
CA PHE A 159 7.02 0.17 13.01
C PHE A 159 7.28 1.10 11.82
N THR A 160 6.28 1.86 11.36
CA THR A 160 6.43 2.78 10.23
C THR A 160 7.34 3.97 10.56
N ASN A 161 7.35 4.41 11.83
CA ASN A 161 8.23 5.49 12.25
C ASN A 161 9.69 5.04 12.30
N GLN A 162 9.95 3.79 12.68
CA GLN A 162 11.29 3.20 12.69
C GLN A 162 11.76 2.75 11.31
N SER A 163 10.85 2.27 10.44
CA SER A 163 11.21 1.69 9.14
C SER A 163 11.47 2.71 8.04
N PHE A 164 10.97 3.95 8.19
CA PHE A 164 11.03 4.98 7.16
C PHE A 164 11.69 6.26 7.69
N THR A 165 12.78 6.15 8.45
CA THR A 165 13.42 7.30 9.11
C THR A 165 14.09 8.25 8.11
N HIS A 166 14.48 7.78 6.92
CA HIS A 166 15.14 8.62 5.91
C HIS A 166 14.15 9.45 5.08
N TYR A 167 12.86 9.10 5.09
CA TYR A 167 11.81 9.89 4.45
C TYR A 167 11.45 11.12 5.30
N PRO A 168 11.28 12.31 4.70
CA PRO A 168 10.81 13.47 5.44
C PRO A 168 9.38 13.24 5.96
N ASP A 169 9.12 13.67 7.20
CA ASP A 169 7.75 13.75 7.74
C ASP A 169 7.23 15.17 7.52
N LEU A 170 6.57 15.37 6.38
CA LEU A 170 6.22 16.70 5.86
C LEU A 170 5.16 17.42 6.71
N ASP A 171 4.23 16.69 7.34
CA ASP A 171 3.27 17.25 8.30
C ASP A 171 2.85 16.21 9.33
N LYS A 172 3.23 16.42 10.60
CA LYS A 172 2.94 15.53 11.73
C LYS A 172 1.48 15.52 12.19
N ASN A 173 0.68 16.49 11.78
CA ASN A 173 -0.72 16.63 12.20
C ASN A 173 -1.69 15.79 11.36
N THR A 174 -1.22 15.26 10.24
CA THR A 174 -2.00 14.38 9.35
C THR A 174 -2.17 12.99 9.96
N TYR A 175 -3.30 12.35 9.65
CA TYR A 175 -3.59 11.00 10.17
C TYR A 175 -2.65 9.95 9.54
N PHE A 176 -2.39 10.08 8.25
CA PHE A 176 -1.40 9.26 7.54
C PHE A 176 -0.04 9.95 7.50
N ARG A 177 1.03 9.17 7.40
CA ARG A 177 2.33 9.68 6.95
C ARG A 177 2.38 9.57 5.43
N TYR A 178 2.75 10.66 4.78
CA TYR A 178 2.85 10.77 3.32
C TYR A 178 4.31 10.57 2.94
N LEU A 179 4.66 9.36 2.48
CA LEU A 179 6.01 9.06 2.01
C LEU A 179 6.18 9.54 0.56
N PRO A 180 7.02 10.55 0.29
CA PRO A 180 7.28 11.01 -1.08
C PRO A 180 8.00 9.93 -1.89
N LEU A 181 7.37 9.45 -2.96
CA LEU A 181 7.96 8.46 -3.88
C LEU A 181 8.89 9.09 -4.93
N ARG A 182 8.87 10.42 -5.01
CA ARG A 182 9.71 11.26 -5.88
C ARG A 182 10.21 12.44 -5.04
N PRO A 183 11.30 13.13 -5.45
CA PRO A 183 11.73 14.35 -4.77
C PRO A 183 10.61 15.39 -4.78
N VAL A 184 10.14 15.81 -3.60
CA VAL A 184 9.11 16.84 -3.43
C VAL A 184 9.50 17.74 -2.25
N ASP A 185 9.35 19.04 -2.44
CA ASP A 185 9.70 20.04 -1.43
C ASP A 185 8.58 20.28 -0.39
N GLU A 186 7.31 20.17 -0.79
CA GLU A 186 6.16 20.47 0.07
C GLU A 186 4.98 19.50 -0.11
N LEU A 187 4.19 19.32 0.97
CA LEU A 187 2.99 18.49 0.96
C LEU A 187 1.76 19.33 0.60
N ASP A 188 1.23 19.14 -0.60
CA ASP A 188 -0.05 19.70 -1.03
C ASP A 188 -1.17 18.67 -0.87
N LEU A 189 -1.93 18.78 0.22
CA LEU A 189 -3.00 17.82 0.54
C LEU A 189 -4.13 17.83 -0.50
N ASP A 190 -4.30 18.93 -1.25
CA ASP A 190 -5.35 19.06 -2.25
C ASP A 190 -5.13 18.15 -3.46
N ARG A 191 -3.92 17.63 -3.66
CA ARG A 191 -3.61 16.74 -4.78
C ARG A 191 -3.92 15.27 -4.52
N PHE A 192 -4.22 14.89 -3.27
CA PHE A 192 -4.43 13.48 -2.94
C PHE A 192 -5.84 12.98 -3.20
N SER A 193 -5.88 11.72 -3.62
CA SER A 193 -7.05 10.85 -3.61
C SER A 193 -6.81 9.73 -2.61
N TYR A 194 -7.83 9.43 -1.81
CA TYR A 194 -7.75 8.39 -0.79
C TYR A 194 -8.42 7.12 -1.29
N THR A 195 -7.81 5.97 -1.03
CA THR A 195 -8.46 4.66 -1.27
C THR A 195 -9.67 4.50 -0.36
N LEU A 196 -10.61 3.62 -0.73
CA LEU A 196 -11.78 3.32 0.10
C LEU A 196 -11.39 2.90 1.53
N LYS A 197 -10.33 2.09 1.68
CA LYS A 197 -9.82 1.64 2.98
C LYS A 197 -9.33 2.81 3.83
N GLN A 198 -8.56 3.73 3.25
CA GLN A 198 -8.08 4.93 3.94
C GLN A 198 -9.22 5.86 4.34
N GLN A 199 -10.24 6.03 3.48
CA GLN A 199 -11.43 6.81 3.83
C GLN A 199 -12.19 6.18 5.00
N VAL A 200 -12.34 4.86 5.01
CA VAL A 200 -12.94 4.12 6.14
C VAL A 200 -12.16 4.37 7.43
N ASP A 201 -10.83 4.32 7.38
CA ASP A 201 -9.98 4.57 8.55
C ASP A 201 -10.17 5.99 9.12
N LEU A 202 -10.24 7.00 8.24
CA LEU A 202 -10.53 8.39 8.64
C LEU A 202 -11.90 8.51 9.31
N TRP A 203 -12.93 7.82 8.80
CA TRP A 203 -14.25 7.82 9.43
C TRP A 203 -14.23 7.11 10.78
N LEU A 204 -13.53 5.98 10.91
CA LEU A 204 -13.41 5.26 12.18
C LEU A 204 -12.75 6.12 13.25
N LEU A 205 -11.73 6.91 12.90
CA LEU A 205 -11.11 7.87 13.81
C LEU A 205 -12.14 8.86 14.38
N LEU A 206 -13.05 9.37 13.56
CA LEU A 206 -14.14 10.24 14.04
C LEU A 206 -15.13 9.47 14.91
N LEU A 207 -15.58 8.30 14.44
CA LEU A 207 -16.71 7.59 15.03
C LEU A 207 -16.36 6.89 16.35
N ILE A 208 -15.12 6.42 16.48
CA ILE A 208 -14.64 5.68 17.67
C ILE A 208 -13.88 6.62 18.60
N ASP A 209 -12.92 7.39 18.07
CA ASP A 209 -12.03 8.21 18.89
C ASP A 209 -12.53 9.65 19.05
N GLY A 210 -13.54 10.07 18.28
CA GLY A 210 -14.09 11.43 18.31
C GLY A 210 -13.17 12.47 17.67
N VAL A 211 -12.14 12.05 16.94
CA VAL A 211 -11.11 12.94 16.39
C VAL A 211 -11.39 13.22 14.92
N SER A 212 -11.42 14.50 14.55
CA SER A 212 -11.51 14.94 13.16
C SER A 212 -10.12 15.09 12.57
N ALA A 213 -9.77 14.23 11.62
CA ALA A 213 -8.52 14.32 10.87
C ALA A 213 -8.46 15.60 10.01
N VAL A 214 -7.26 16.13 9.78
CA VAL A 214 -7.03 17.33 8.94
C VAL A 214 -7.46 17.07 7.49
N GLU A 215 -7.37 15.82 7.03
CA GLU A 215 -7.83 15.35 5.73
C GLU A 215 -9.31 15.71 5.44
N PHE A 216 -10.16 15.80 6.48
CA PHE A 216 -11.55 16.23 6.30
C PHE A 216 -11.70 17.71 6.00
N SER A 217 -10.81 18.58 6.51
CA SER A 217 -10.81 20.00 6.19
C SER A 217 -10.51 20.23 4.70
N VAL A 218 -9.52 19.50 4.18
CA VAL A 218 -9.13 19.51 2.76
C VAL A 218 -10.29 19.04 1.88
N LEU A 219 -10.96 17.95 2.29
CA LEU A 219 -12.12 17.43 1.58
C LEU A 219 -13.30 18.42 1.56
N MET A 220 -13.57 19.10 2.67
CA MET A 220 -14.61 20.12 2.75
C MET A 220 -14.31 21.28 1.79
N ASN A 221 -13.06 21.77 1.75
CA ASN A 221 -12.65 22.80 0.80
C ASN A 221 -12.88 22.34 -0.66
N LYS A 222 -12.49 21.10 -1.00
CA LYS A 222 -12.73 20.54 -2.34
C LYS A 222 -14.22 20.45 -2.70
N LEU A 223 -15.06 20.11 -1.73
CA LEU A 223 -16.51 20.04 -1.91
C LEU A 223 -17.09 21.44 -2.16
N GLU A 224 -16.65 22.44 -1.41
CA GLU A 224 -17.08 23.85 -1.58
C GLU A 224 -16.61 24.45 -2.91
N MET A 225 -15.40 24.10 -3.36
CA MET A 225 -14.85 24.52 -4.65
C MET A 225 -15.42 23.73 -5.84
N GLY A 226 -16.21 22.68 -5.60
CA GLY A 226 -16.81 21.85 -6.65
C GLY A 226 -15.81 21.02 -7.46
N CYS A 227 -14.60 20.78 -6.93
CA CYS A 227 -13.54 20.02 -7.60
C CYS A 227 -13.42 18.56 -7.12
N LEU A 228 -14.38 18.09 -6.32
CA LEU A 228 -14.41 16.73 -5.84
C LEU A 228 -14.91 15.75 -6.92
N ASN A 229 -14.00 14.95 -7.48
CA ASN A 229 -14.30 14.01 -8.55
C ASN A 229 -15.33 12.92 -8.18
N SER A 230 -15.32 12.43 -6.94
CA SER A 230 -16.22 11.36 -6.49
C SER A 230 -16.61 11.55 -5.03
N PHE A 231 -17.82 12.06 -4.81
CA PHE A 231 -18.44 12.11 -3.48
C PHE A 231 -18.92 10.72 -3.02
N PHE A 232 -19.32 9.85 -3.97
CA PHE A 232 -19.87 8.54 -3.68
C PHE A 232 -18.92 7.63 -2.88
N THR A 233 -17.61 7.66 -3.16
CA THR A 233 -16.62 6.87 -2.42
C THR A 233 -16.60 7.23 -0.93
N TRP A 234 -16.82 8.51 -0.60
CA TRP A 234 -16.89 8.99 0.77
C TRP A 234 -18.18 8.57 1.49
N GLU A 235 -19.30 8.54 0.78
CA GLU A 235 -20.54 7.94 1.30
C GLU A 235 -20.37 6.45 1.54
N LEU A 236 -19.81 5.72 0.57
CA LEU A 236 -19.60 4.29 0.66
C LEU A 236 -18.65 3.92 1.82
N SER A 237 -17.54 4.64 1.97
CA SER A 237 -16.64 4.44 3.11
C SER A 237 -17.30 4.76 4.45
N LEU A 238 -18.15 5.79 4.53
CA LEU A 238 -18.92 6.08 5.74
C LEU A 238 -19.85 4.91 6.11
N ARG A 239 -20.55 4.32 5.13
CA ARG A 239 -21.41 3.14 5.36
C ARG A 239 -20.62 1.97 5.95
N PHE A 240 -19.44 1.68 5.39
CA PHE A 240 -18.55 0.64 5.92
C PHE A 240 -18.06 0.98 7.34
N ALA A 241 -17.68 2.23 7.61
CA ALA A 241 -17.22 2.66 8.92
C ALA A 241 -18.33 2.58 9.98
N LEU A 242 -19.56 3.00 9.66
CA LEU A 242 -20.72 2.88 10.56
C LEU A 242 -21.00 1.42 10.92
N GLN A 243 -20.95 0.53 9.92
CA GLN A 243 -21.11 -0.91 10.14
C GLN A 243 -20.00 -1.47 11.06
N GLN A 244 -18.74 -1.13 10.80
CA GLN A 244 -17.60 -1.58 11.61
C GLN A 244 -17.64 -1.02 13.04
N ALA A 245 -18.05 0.24 13.22
CA ALA A 245 -18.23 0.88 14.52
C ALA A 245 -19.49 0.40 15.26
N ASN A 246 -20.36 -0.40 14.62
CA ASN A 246 -21.67 -0.81 15.12
C ASN A 246 -22.57 0.38 15.50
N ILE A 247 -22.49 1.46 14.71
CA ILE A 247 -23.32 2.65 14.92
C ILE A 247 -24.65 2.46 14.20
N LYS A 248 -25.74 2.68 14.94
CA LYS A 248 -27.10 2.62 14.40
C LYS A 248 -27.61 4.03 14.16
N ILE A 249 -28.26 4.19 13.02
CA ILE A 249 -28.95 5.42 12.64
C ILE A 249 -30.41 5.05 12.48
N THR A 250 -31.27 5.62 13.34
CA THR A 250 -32.71 5.44 13.28
C THR A 250 -33.36 6.77 12.94
N TYR A 251 -34.37 6.71 12.08
CA TYR A 251 -35.24 7.83 11.75
C TYR A 251 -36.53 7.69 12.56
N ASP A 252 -36.94 8.75 13.22
CA ASP A 252 -38.22 8.86 13.92
C ASP A 252 -38.99 10.10 13.45
N ASP A 253 -40.24 10.25 13.91
CA ASP A 253 -41.09 11.39 13.54
C ASP A 253 -40.53 12.74 14.02
N ASN A 254 -39.53 12.73 14.92
CA ASN A 254 -38.88 13.91 15.49
C ASN A 254 -37.47 14.15 14.93
N GLY A 255 -37.04 13.38 13.92
CA GLY A 255 -35.74 13.52 13.27
C GLY A 255 -34.94 12.22 13.25
N PHE A 256 -33.68 12.28 13.68
CA PHE A 256 -32.77 11.15 13.66
C PHE A 256 -32.04 10.97 14.98
N ILE A 257 -31.71 9.71 15.26
CA ILE A 257 -30.93 9.33 16.42
C ILE A 257 -29.77 8.47 15.91
N MET A 258 -28.54 8.91 16.20
CA MET A 258 -27.34 8.11 16.06
C MET A 258 -26.98 7.51 17.42
N GLN A 259 -26.73 6.22 17.47
CA GLN A 259 -26.36 5.48 18.68
C GLN A 259 -25.06 4.71 18.46
N ASP A 260 -24.16 4.79 19.43
CA ASP A 260 -22.96 3.97 19.48
C ASP A 260 -23.29 2.48 19.74
N ARG A 261 -22.25 1.64 19.76
CA ARG A 261 -22.37 0.21 20.08
C ARG A 261 -23.01 -0.09 21.44
N ASN A 262 -22.96 0.85 22.38
CA ASN A 262 -23.52 0.73 23.73
C ASN A 262 -24.93 1.34 23.84
N GLY A 263 -25.50 1.83 22.73
CA GLY A 263 -26.78 2.53 22.71
C GLY A 263 -26.71 3.98 23.19
N LYS A 264 -25.51 4.53 23.42
CA LYS A 264 -25.33 5.93 23.80
C LYS A 264 -25.57 6.83 22.59
N ARG A 265 -26.36 7.88 22.77
CA ARG A 265 -26.64 8.86 21.72
C ARG A 265 -25.36 9.61 21.34
N ILE A 266 -25.09 9.66 20.04
CA ILE A 266 -24.07 10.50 19.41
C ILE A 266 -24.76 11.78 18.93
N LEU A 267 -24.21 12.92 19.33
CA LEU A 267 -24.69 14.24 18.94
C LEU A 267 -23.57 14.95 18.20
N TYR A 268 -23.83 15.31 16.95
CA TYR A 268 -22.96 16.14 16.14
C TYR A 268 -23.68 17.43 15.76
N ASP A 269 -22.90 18.50 15.64
CA ASP A 269 -23.40 19.84 15.33
C ASP A 269 -22.89 20.22 13.94
N TYR A 270 -23.75 20.81 13.10
CA TYR A 270 -23.33 21.28 11.79
C TYR A 270 -22.69 22.68 11.83
N VAL A 271 -23.14 23.56 12.72
CA VAL A 271 -22.68 24.94 12.84
C VAL A 271 -21.35 25.01 13.58
N HIS A 272 -21.22 24.24 14.67
CA HIS A 272 -20.04 24.27 15.53
C HIS A 272 -19.21 22.99 15.49
N GLY A 273 -19.64 21.99 14.71
CA GLY A 273 -18.91 20.74 14.59
C GLY A 273 -17.64 20.85 13.76
N SER A 274 -16.78 19.85 13.93
CA SER A 274 -15.57 19.71 13.13
C SER A 274 -15.89 19.41 11.66
N PRO A 275 -14.93 19.61 10.73
CA PRO A 275 -15.13 19.32 9.30
C PRO A 275 -15.65 17.91 9.03
N ALA A 276 -15.16 16.92 9.77
CA ALA A 276 -15.61 15.53 9.64
C ALA A 276 -17.08 15.36 10.10
N GLN A 277 -17.49 16.01 11.18
CA GLN A 277 -18.88 16.00 11.67
C GLN A 277 -19.83 16.68 10.67
N GLN A 278 -19.42 17.83 10.14
CA GLN A 278 -20.19 18.56 9.13
C GLN A 278 -20.37 17.73 7.87
N LEU A 279 -19.30 17.10 7.38
CA LEU A 279 -19.34 16.25 6.20
C LEU A 279 -20.23 15.02 6.42
N LEU A 280 -20.11 14.36 7.58
CA LEU A 280 -20.95 13.23 7.95
C LEU A 280 -22.43 13.63 7.91
N LEU A 281 -22.78 14.78 8.49
CA LEU A 281 -24.15 15.29 8.45
C LEU A 281 -24.59 15.61 7.01
N LYS A 282 -23.73 16.18 6.15
CA LYS A 282 -24.04 16.39 4.73
C LYS A 282 -24.31 15.09 3.97
N ILE A 283 -23.57 14.02 4.27
CA ILE A 283 -23.72 12.72 3.60
C ILE A 283 -25.02 12.05 4.04
N ILE A 284 -25.31 12.03 5.34
CA ILE A 284 -26.49 11.33 5.87
C ILE A 284 -27.77 12.14 5.61
N PHE A 285 -27.66 13.47 5.56
CA PHE A 285 -28.77 14.40 5.34
C PHE A 285 -28.48 15.32 4.14
N PRO A 286 -28.55 14.79 2.90
CA PRO A 286 -28.39 15.61 1.73
C PRO A 286 -29.55 16.63 1.68
N ALA A 287 -29.22 17.92 1.59
CA ALA A 287 -30.24 18.93 1.34
C ALA A 287 -30.93 18.60 0.00
N PRO A 288 -32.27 18.63 -0.08
CA PRO A 288 -32.95 18.45 -1.35
C PRO A 288 -32.41 19.50 -2.32
N PRO A 289 -32.10 19.13 -3.58
CA PRO A 289 -31.65 20.09 -4.56
C PRO A 289 -32.72 21.18 -4.64
N LEU A 290 -32.33 22.43 -4.38
CA LEU A 290 -33.15 23.58 -4.71
C LEU A 290 -33.49 23.43 -6.19
N HIS A 291 -34.76 23.15 -6.50
CA HIS A 291 -35.25 23.15 -7.87
C HIS A 291 -34.78 24.47 -8.52
N ARG A 292 -33.82 24.37 -9.44
CA ARG A 292 -33.49 25.43 -10.38
C ARG A 292 -34.41 25.31 -11.58
#